data_AF-A0A924X704-F1
#
_entry.id   AF-A0A924X704-F1
#
_cell.length_a   1.000
_cell.length_b   1.000
_cell.length_c   1.000
_cell.angle_alpha   90.00
_cell.angle_beta   90.00
_cell.angle_gamma   90.00
#
_symmetry.space_group_name_H-M   'P 1'
#
loop_
_entity.id
_entity.type
_entity.pdbx_description
1 polymer ?
#
loop_
_entity_poly.entity_id
_entity_poly.type
_entity_poly.pdbx_seq_one_letter_code
_entity_poly.pdbx_strand_id
1 'polypeptide(L)'
;MLTNLVPEFLEVLRSSDRVSAYLDYFERHASLLEPYWSNYVLPGDSPANPHFFDVIRSTVTADRSDLIALLEQTNVEELARDAGARAAELLGLDSDAEIVLMVGVGAANAGELVIHGKGVAFICVEHFTAIKNKETHGLGMSPDLIPLWVGHEMAHVVRYTSPRSRSELRRLIDDSGGDYSYWETGRRTSLRELIVNEGLAVQLARAVSPGHPEWEYLGFGRRQYARVAELAPIISRAIEPDLAGSGLGLRLRYLSGGMSVGARTVDGQVLPERSGYFIGAQLVEYAIAERGWEWAIRATAEEITAIARRATFPPLRIAESA
;
A
#
# COMPACT_ATOMS: atom_id res chain seq x y z
N MET A 1 8.07 7.08 16.22
CA MET A 1 7.72 6.80 14.82
C MET A 1 8.08 5.38 14.36
N LEU A 2 8.92 4.59 15.06
CA LEU A 2 9.17 3.19 14.68
C LEU A 2 8.91 2.26 15.86
N THR A 3 8.09 1.24 15.65
CA THR A 3 7.88 0.10 16.55
C THR A 3 8.33 -1.17 15.83
N ASN A 4 9.10 -2.02 16.51
CA ASN A 4 9.62 -3.26 15.93
C ASN A 4 9.11 -4.47 16.73
N LEU A 5 8.20 -5.23 16.13
CA LEU A 5 7.61 -6.43 16.71
C LEU A 5 8.36 -7.72 16.30
N VAL A 6 9.32 -7.63 15.39
CA VAL A 6 10.08 -8.78 14.90
C VAL A 6 10.80 -9.53 16.03
N PRO A 7 11.47 -8.87 17.01
CA PRO A 7 12.10 -9.58 18.12
C PRO A 7 11.12 -10.41 18.95
N GLU A 8 9.94 -9.87 19.25
CA GLU A 8 8.91 -10.61 19.99
C GLU A 8 8.38 -11.80 19.21
N PHE A 9 8.19 -11.67 17.90
CA PHE A 9 7.84 -12.81 17.06
C PHE A 9 8.95 -13.88 17.04
N LEU A 10 10.24 -13.50 17.05
CA LEU A 10 11.32 -14.48 17.17
C LEU A 10 11.30 -15.22 18.52
N GLU A 11 10.88 -14.58 19.61
CA GLU A 11 10.65 -15.27 20.89
C GLU A 11 9.50 -16.29 20.79
N VAL A 12 8.44 -15.99 20.04
CA VAL A 12 7.39 -16.98 19.73
C VAL A 12 7.97 -18.22 19.06
N LEU A 13 8.90 -18.07 18.11
CA LEU A 13 9.54 -19.21 17.44
C LEU A 13 10.48 -20.01 18.35
N ARG A 14 11.01 -19.40 19.41
CA ARG A 14 11.87 -20.05 20.41
C ARG A 14 11.07 -20.80 21.48
N SER A 15 9.77 -20.51 21.62
CA SER A 15 8.88 -21.20 22.56
C SER A 15 8.76 -22.70 22.24
N SER A 16 8.65 -23.51 23.30
CA SER A 16 8.28 -24.93 23.19
C SER A 16 6.82 -25.13 22.78
N ASP A 17 5.95 -24.18 23.10
CA ASP A 17 4.57 -24.09 22.60
C ASP A 17 4.41 -22.80 21.81
N ARG A 18 4.70 -22.88 20.51
CA ARG A 18 4.71 -21.71 19.63
C ARG A 18 3.31 -21.17 19.34
N VAL A 19 2.29 -22.03 19.34
CA VAL A 19 0.91 -21.60 19.07
C VAL A 19 0.40 -20.80 20.25
N SER A 20 0.56 -21.32 21.47
CA SER A 20 0.20 -20.56 22.68
C SER A 20 0.98 -19.24 22.77
N ALA A 21 2.29 -19.27 22.52
CA ALA A 21 3.11 -18.06 22.54
C ALA A 21 2.68 -17.02 21.49
N TYR A 22 2.24 -17.48 20.30
CA TYR A 22 1.71 -16.57 19.28
C TYR A 22 0.38 -15.94 19.72
N LEU A 23 -0.51 -16.70 20.36
CA LEU A 23 -1.78 -16.16 20.86
C LEU A 23 -1.54 -15.08 21.93
N ASP A 24 -0.60 -15.32 22.85
CA ASP A 24 -0.20 -14.33 23.84
C ASP A 24 0.40 -13.07 23.18
N TYR A 25 1.27 -13.25 22.18
CA TYR A 25 1.81 -12.15 21.36
C TYR A 25 0.68 -11.39 20.65
N PHE A 26 -0.28 -12.10 20.06
CA PHE A 26 -1.41 -11.51 19.38
C PHE A 26 -2.27 -10.68 20.32
N GLU A 27 -2.60 -11.21 21.51
CA GLU A 27 -3.41 -10.51 22.51
C GLU A 27 -2.70 -9.27 23.06
N ARG A 28 -1.39 -9.35 23.36
CA ARG A 28 -0.61 -8.18 23.81
C ARG A 28 -0.60 -7.05 22.78
N HIS A 29 -0.61 -7.39 21.49
CA HIS A 29 -0.54 -6.44 20.37
C HIS A 29 -1.88 -6.31 19.62
N ALA A 30 -3.00 -6.68 20.26
CA ALA A 30 -4.32 -6.77 19.60
C ALA A 30 -4.74 -5.44 18.96
N SER A 31 -4.42 -4.31 19.61
CA SER A 31 -4.72 -2.96 19.09
C SER A 31 -4.15 -2.69 17.69
N LEU A 32 -3.07 -3.37 17.29
CA LEU A 32 -2.47 -3.30 15.95
C LEU A 32 -2.83 -4.52 15.11
N LEU A 33 -2.74 -5.72 15.69
CA LEU A 33 -2.84 -6.96 14.95
C LEU A 33 -4.29 -7.29 14.55
N GLU A 34 -5.30 -6.93 15.34
CA GLU A 34 -6.70 -7.16 14.93
C GLU A 34 -7.09 -6.31 13.69
N PRO A 35 -6.77 -5.01 13.62
CA PRO A 35 -6.93 -4.23 12.38
C PRO A 35 -6.14 -4.77 11.21
N TYR A 36 -4.88 -5.20 11.41
CA TYR A 36 -4.07 -5.82 10.36
C TYR A 36 -4.75 -7.08 9.80
N TRP A 37 -5.21 -7.97 10.68
CA TRP A 37 -5.87 -9.22 10.28
C TRP A 37 -7.16 -8.96 9.51
N SER A 38 -7.99 -8.05 10.01
CA SER A 38 -9.29 -7.70 9.41
C SER A 38 -9.17 -7.10 8.01
N ASN A 39 -8.05 -6.43 7.73
CA ASN A 39 -7.80 -5.73 6.47
C ASN A 39 -6.99 -6.57 5.46
N TYR A 40 -6.01 -7.36 5.91
CA TYR A 40 -4.99 -7.96 5.04
C TYR A 40 -4.93 -9.49 5.06
N VAL A 41 -5.59 -10.16 6.01
CA VAL A 41 -5.46 -11.62 6.19
C VAL A 41 -6.78 -12.31 5.90
N LEU A 42 -7.84 -11.94 6.62
CA LEU A 42 -9.16 -12.55 6.48
C LEU A 42 -10.24 -11.45 6.50
N PRO A 43 -11.11 -11.37 5.47
CA PRO A 43 -12.21 -10.41 5.47
C PRO A 43 -13.20 -10.70 6.61
N GLY A 44 -13.26 -9.82 7.60
CA GLY A 44 -14.34 -9.80 8.59
C GLY A 44 -14.29 -10.87 9.68
N ASP A 45 -13.11 -11.42 10.00
CA ASP A 45 -13.00 -12.54 10.94
C ASP A 45 -12.47 -12.16 12.33
N SER A 46 -13.31 -12.46 13.33
CA SER A 46 -12.97 -12.58 14.73
C SER A 46 -12.11 -13.84 14.97
N PRO A 47 -11.34 -13.94 16.08
CA PRO A 47 -10.67 -15.17 16.54
C PRO A 47 -11.55 -16.44 16.58
N ALA A 48 -12.87 -16.31 16.41
CA ALA A 48 -13.82 -17.40 16.23
C ALA A 48 -13.80 -18.08 14.84
N ASN A 49 -13.04 -17.60 13.85
CA ASN A 49 -12.95 -18.25 12.54
C ASN A 49 -12.06 -19.51 12.59
N PRO A 50 -12.52 -20.68 12.11
CA PRO A 50 -11.74 -21.92 12.08
C PRO A 50 -10.36 -21.80 11.40
N HIS A 51 -10.22 -20.91 10.42
CA HIS A 51 -8.98 -20.68 9.68
C HIS A 51 -7.94 -19.88 10.46
N PHE A 52 -8.33 -19.14 11.50
CA PHE A 52 -7.42 -18.33 12.31
C PHE A 52 -6.29 -19.19 12.90
N PHE A 53 -6.64 -20.30 13.54
CA PHE A 53 -5.66 -21.22 14.12
C PHE A 53 -4.81 -21.94 13.08
N ASP A 54 -5.33 -22.20 11.89
CA ASP A 54 -4.56 -22.82 10.81
C ASP A 54 -3.51 -21.86 10.23
N VAL A 55 -3.86 -20.58 10.09
CA VAL A 55 -2.92 -19.51 9.71
C VAL A 55 -1.84 -19.34 10.77
N ILE A 56 -2.21 -19.31 12.06
CA ILE A 56 -1.22 -19.24 13.14
C ILE A 56 -0.29 -20.44 13.12
N ARG A 57 -0.85 -21.66 13.05
CA ARG A 57 -0.07 -22.89 13.08
C ARG A 57 0.93 -22.92 11.92
N SER A 58 0.47 -22.66 10.69
CA SER A 58 1.35 -22.61 9.52
C SER A 58 2.43 -21.53 9.67
N THR A 59 2.07 -20.35 10.17
CA THR A 59 3.01 -19.25 10.43
C THR A 59 4.14 -19.69 11.36
N VAL A 60 3.84 -20.25 12.53
CA VAL A 60 4.85 -20.55 13.57
C VAL A 60 5.62 -21.86 13.33
N THR A 61 5.12 -22.73 12.46
CA THR A 61 5.83 -23.96 12.08
C THR A 61 6.73 -23.80 10.87
N ALA A 62 6.48 -22.81 10.02
CA ALA A 62 7.24 -22.63 8.79
C ALA A 62 8.70 -22.24 9.05
N ASP A 63 9.60 -22.72 8.18
CA ASP A 63 11.04 -22.40 8.27
C ASP A 63 11.28 -20.89 8.11
N ARG A 64 12.07 -20.32 9.03
CA ARG A 64 12.44 -18.89 9.09
C ARG A 64 13.94 -18.66 9.00
N SER A 65 14.70 -19.65 8.51
CA SER A 65 16.15 -19.52 8.32
C SER A 65 16.50 -18.32 7.42
N ASP A 66 15.67 -18.01 6.44
CA ASP A 66 15.80 -16.84 5.55
C ASP A 66 15.61 -15.51 6.30
N LEU A 67 14.58 -15.42 7.14
CA LEU A 67 14.34 -14.25 7.99
C LEU A 67 15.48 -14.05 9.01
N ILE A 68 15.95 -15.12 9.64
CA ILE A 68 17.06 -15.04 10.59
C ILE A 68 18.32 -14.54 9.87
N ALA A 69 18.65 -15.11 8.70
CA ALA A 69 19.80 -14.68 7.90
C ALA A 69 19.70 -13.21 7.45
N LEU A 70 18.49 -12.74 7.09
CA LEU A 70 18.24 -11.33 6.80
C LEU A 70 18.63 -10.43 7.98
N LEU A 71 18.11 -10.73 9.18
CA LEU A 71 18.29 -9.91 10.37
C LEU A 71 19.72 -9.90 10.89
N GLU A 72 20.51 -10.96 10.62
CA GLU A 72 21.94 -11.01 10.92
C GLU A 72 22.77 -10.09 10.01
N GLN A 73 22.29 -9.82 8.79
CA GLN A 73 23.05 -9.13 7.74
C GLN A 73 22.57 -7.70 7.50
N THR A 74 21.32 -7.39 7.84
CA THR A 74 20.65 -6.14 7.47
C THR A 74 20.03 -5.46 8.67
N ASN A 75 20.37 -4.19 8.88
CA ASN A 75 19.71 -3.35 9.87
C ASN A 75 18.37 -2.81 9.32
N VAL A 76 17.33 -3.65 9.38
CA VAL A 76 16.00 -3.30 8.88
C VAL A 76 15.37 -2.11 9.61
N GLU A 77 15.71 -1.90 10.88
CA GLU A 77 15.24 -0.74 11.65
C GLU A 77 15.81 0.58 11.12
N GLU A 78 17.10 0.60 10.80
CA GLU A 78 17.77 1.78 10.24
C GLU A 78 17.22 2.12 8.86
N LEU A 79 17.06 1.11 7.99
CA LEU A 79 16.43 1.29 6.67
C LEU A 79 15.04 1.93 6.79
N ALA A 80 14.21 1.43 7.70
CA ALA A 80 12.85 1.92 7.89
C ALA A 80 12.82 3.31 8.52
N ARG A 81 13.67 3.57 9.53
CA ARG A 81 13.76 4.85 10.22
C ARG A 81 14.21 5.96 9.27
N ASP A 82 15.23 5.71 8.48
CA ASP A 82 15.77 6.68 7.53
C ASP A 82 14.78 6.99 6.41
N ALA A 83 14.13 5.97 5.87
CA ALA A 83 13.09 6.14 4.87
C ALA A 83 11.89 6.91 5.43
N GLY A 84 11.47 6.58 6.65
CA GLY A 84 10.40 7.27 7.36
C GLY A 84 10.71 8.74 7.59
N ALA A 85 11.93 9.06 8.00
CA ALA A 85 12.37 10.45 8.20
C ALA A 85 12.33 11.25 6.89
N ARG A 86 12.85 10.69 5.78
CA ARG A 86 12.77 11.30 4.45
C ARG A 86 11.33 11.52 4.00
N ALA A 87 10.47 10.52 4.19
CA ALA A 87 9.05 10.63 3.84
C ALA A 87 8.34 11.72 4.66
N ALA A 88 8.57 11.75 5.97
CA ALA A 88 7.98 12.75 6.87
C ALA A 88 8.42 14.18 6.52
N GLU A 89 9.68 14.37 6.16
CA GLU A 89 10.21 15.66 5.68
C GLU A 89 9.55 16.09 4.37
N LEU A 90 9.56 15.22 3.34
CA LEU A 90 8.96 15.51 2.03
C LEU A 90 7.48 15.86 2.12
N LEU A 91 6.74 15.15 2.97
CA LEU A 91 5.29 15.32 3.12
C LEU A 91 4.91 16.46 4.07
N GLY A 92 5.86 17.01 4.84
CA GLY A 92 5.55 17.93 5.94
C GLY A 92 4.57 17.27 6.91
N LEU A 93 4.97 16.14 7.51
CA LEU A 93 4.12 15.35 8.40
C LEU A 93 3.53 16.23 9.52
N ASP A 94 2.20 16.27 9.59
CA ASP A 94 1.42 17.10 10.52
C ASP A 94 0.36 16.29 11.30
N SER A 95 0.55 14.99 11.39
CA SER A 95 -0.30 14.03 12.12
C SER A 95 0.54 12.96 12.83
N ASP A 96 -0.08 12.20 13.74
CA ASP A 96 0.58 11.07 14.40
C ASP A 96 0.68 9.88 13.44
N ALA A 97 1.92 9.46 13.19
CA ALA A 97 2.25 8.38 12.29
C ALA A 97 3.26 7.43 12.94
N GLU A 98 3.10 6.14 12.68
CA GLU A 98 4.01 5.10 13.13
C GLU A 98 4.32 4.11 12.03
N ILE A 99 5.60 3.75 11.92
CA ILE A 99 6.09 2.65 11.11
C ILE A 99 6.19 1.43 12.03
N VAL A 100 5.65 0.30 11.59
CA VAL A 100 5.73 -0.96 12.33
C VAL A 100 6.48 -1.99 11.50
N LEU A 101 7.60 -2.49 12.01
CA LEU A 101 8.24 -3.69 11.49
C LEU A 101 7.65 -4.90 12.17
N MET A 102 7.16 -5.86 11.40
CA MET A 102 6.53 -7.06 11.93
C MET A 102 6.78 -8.26 11.02
N VAL A 103 6.47 -9.45 11.52
CA VAL A 103 6.27 -10.62 10.67
C VAL A 103 4.79 -10.80 10.43
N GLY A 104 4.38 -10.75 9.16
CA GLY A 104 3.00 -10.92 8.74
C GLY A 104 2.56 -12.38 8.71
N VAL A 105 1.27 -12.57 8.41
CA VAL A 105 0.64 -13.91 8.27
C VAL A 105 -0.15 -14.05 6.96
N GLY A 106 0.15 -13.21 5.97
CA GLY A 106 -0.57 -13.12 4.70
C GLY A 106 0.35 -12.80 3.52
N ALA A 107 -0.22 -12.37 2.41
CA ALA A 107 0.53 -12.06 1.19
C ALA A 107 0.96 -10.58 1.07
N ALA A 108 0.56 -9.73 2.02
CA ALA A 108 0.85 -8.30 2.01
C ALA A 108 2.25 -8.05 2.60
N ASN A 109 3.16 -7.55 1.77
CA ASN A 109 4.50 -7.18 2.19
C ASN A 109 4.58 -5.87 2.98
N ALA A 110 3.61 -4.99 2.75
CA ALA A 110 3.45 -3.71 3.41
C ALA A 110 1.99 -3.30 3.32
N GLY A 111 1.60 -2.32 4.12
CA GLY A 111 0.28 -1.72 4.04
C GLY A 111 0.09 -0.61 5.07
N GLU A 112 -1.09 -0.02 4.99
CA GLU A 112 -1.49 1.11 5.79
C GLU A 112 -2.68 0.78 6.70
N LEU A 113 -2.69 1.40 7.87
CA LEU A 113 -3.83 1.38 8.78
C LEU A 113 -4.06 2.79 9.32
N VAL A 114 -5.27 3.03 9.79
CA VAL A 114 -5.57 4.12 10.73
C VAL A 114 -6.28 3.47 11.90
N ILE A 115 -5.76 3.68 13.10
CA ILE A 115 -6.26 3.11 14.34
C ILE A 115 -6.50 4.28 15.30
N HIS A 116 -7.77 4.55 15.60
CA HIS A 116 -8.21 5.65 16.44
C HIS A 116 -7.60 7.00 16.03
N GLY A 117 -7.52 7.25 14.72
CA GLY A 117 -6.98 8.46 14.12
C GLY A 117 -5.45 8.48 13.97
N LYS A 118 -4.72 7.51 14.53
CA LYS A 118 -3.27 7.36 14.34
C LYS A 118 -2.99 6.59 13.05
N GLY A 119 -2.15 7.14 12.20
CA GLY A 119 -1.73 6.46 10.98
C GLY A 119 -0.62 5.44 11.25
N VAL A 120 -0.71 4.26 10.64
CA VAL A 120 0.28 3.21 10.77
C VAL A 120 0.68 2.69 9.40
N ALA A 121 1.99 2.64 9.14
CA ALA A 121 2.61 2.00 7.98
C ALA A 121 3.31 0.74 8.45
N PHE A 122 2.80 -0.45 8.13
CA PHE A 122 3.46 -1.70 8.52
C PHE A 122 4.30 -2.27 7.37
N ILE A 123 5.41 -2.92 7.73
CA ILE A 123 6.29 -3.64 6.82
C ILE A 123 6.46 -5.06 7.35
N CYS A 124 6.03 -6.04 6.55
CA CYS A 124 6.17 -7.47 6.81
C CYS A 124 7.54 -7.95 6.33
N VAL A 125 8.52 -8.00 7.25
CA VAL A 125 9.95 -8.17 6.92
C VAL A 125 10.27 -9.50 6.25
N GLU A 126 9.46 -10.54 6.45
CA GLU A 126 9.62 -11.86 5.86
C GLU A 126 9.50 -11.86 4.33
N HIS A 127 8.92 -10.82 3.73
CA HIS A 127 8.86 -10.71 2.28
C HIS A 127 10.15 -10.14 1.66
N PHE A 128 11.09 -9.65 2.47
CA PHE A 128 12.30 -8.92 2.05
C PHE A 128 13.61 -9.71 2.25
N THR A 129 13.55 -11.03 2.25
CA THR A 129 14.71 -11.91 2.53
C THR A 129 15.59 -12.20 1.31
N ALA A 130 15.30 -11.59 0.14
CA ALA A 130 15.86 -11.94 -1.17
C ALA A 130 15.65 -13.40 -1.63
N ILE A 131 14.96 -14.21 -0.82
CA ILE A 131 14.70 -15.63 -1.06
C ILE A 131 13.19 -15.85 -1.00
N LYS A 132 12.63 -16.46 -2.06
CA LYS A 132 11.22 -16.85 -2.02
C LYS A 132 11.02 -17.99 -1.05
N ASN A 133 10.08 -17.81 -0.12
CA ASN A 133 9.74 -18.83 0.86
C ASN A 133 8.30 -19.29 0.61
N LYS A 134 8.13 -20.55 0.19
CA LYS A 134 6.82 -21.11 -0.16
C LYS A 134 5.97 -21.42 1.07
N GLU A 135 6.59 -21.68 2.22
CA GLU A 135 5.88 -22.02 3.45
C GLU A 135 5.24 -20.79 4.09
N THR A 136 5.83 -19.61 3.88
CA THR A 136 5.36 -18.33 4.41
C THR A 136 4.71 -17.44 3.35
N HIS A 137 4.68 -17.88 2.10
CA HIS A 137 4.36 -17.03 0.93
C HIS A 137 5.27 -15.78 0.79
N GLY A 138 6.47 -15.83 1.39
CA GLY A 138 7.49 -14.79 1.28
C GLY A 138 7.86 -14.49 -0.18
N LEU A 139 7.84 -13.20 -0.55
CA LEU A 139 8.00 -12.77 -1.94
C LEU A 139 9.45 -12.82 -2.43
N GLY A 140 10.42 -12.90 -1.50
CA GLY A 140 11.84 -12.91 -1.80
C GLY A 140 12.32 -11.60 -2.43
N MET A 141 11.78 -10.48 -1.98
CA MET A 141 12.20 -9.14 -2.39
C MET A 141 13.56 -8.79 -1.78
N SER A 142 14.32 -7.91 -2.45
CA SER A 142 15.57 -7.40 -1.87
C SER A 142 15.27 -6.58 -0.60
N PRO A 143 16.11 -6.69 0.46
CA PRO A 143 16.01 -5.82 1.63
C PRO A 143 16.09 -4.33 1.29
N ASP A 144 16.79 -3.98 0.22
CA ASP A 144 16.94 -2.59 -0.27
C ASP A 144 15.60 -1.97 -0.73
N LEU A 145 14.55 -2.78 -0.85
CA LEU A 145 13.20 -2.32 -1.18
C LEU A 145 12.40 -1.91 0.07
N ILE A 146 12.87 -2.18 1.29
CA ILE A 146 12.17 -1.73 2.52
C ILE A 146 11.95 -0.21 2.51
N PRO A 147 12.96 0.65 2.21
CA PRO A 147 12.76 2.09 2.11
C PRO A 147 11.70 2.52 1.09
N LEU A 148 11.58 1.79 -0.03
CA LEU A 148 10.59 2.07 -1.07
C LEU A 148 9.18 1.87 -0.51
N TRP A 149 8.93 0.73 0.14
CA TRP A 149 7.61 0.43 0.69
C TRP A 149 7.27 1.29 1.91
N VAL A 150 8.25 1.65 2.75
CA VAL A 150 8.02 2.67 3.79
C VAL A 150 7.56 3.99 3.18
N GLY A 151 8.21 4.44 2.10
CA GLY A 151 7.77 5.62 1.37
C GLY A 151 6.34 5.47 0.83
N HIS A 152 6.01 4.32 0.26
CA HIS A 152 4.66 4.03 -0.26
C HIS A 152 3.59 4.18 0.83
N GLU A 153 3.74 3.46 1.95
CA GLU A 153 2.73 3.44 3.00
C GLU A 153 2.62 4.77 3.76
N MET A 154 3.73 5.49 3.91
CA MET A 154 3.71 6.83 4.51
C MET A 154 2.88 7.82 3.70
N ALA A 155 2.80 7.66 2.37
CA ALA A 155 1.93 8.47 1.54
C ALA A 155 0.46 8.29 1.93
N HIS A 156 0.02 7.02 2.06
CA HIS A 156 -1.33 6.71 2.48
C HIS A 156 -1.62 7.24 3.88
N VAL A 157 -0.73 6.97 4.84
CA VAL A 157 -0.85 7.46 6.22
C VAL A 157 -1.09 8.96 6.26
N VAL A 158 -0.29 9.78 5.58
CA VAL A 158 -0.49 11.24 5.58
C VAL A 158 -1.77 11.62 4.86
N ARG A 159 -2.07 11.02 3.71
CA ARG A 159 -3.32 11.29 2.98
C ARG A 159 -4.55 11.03 3.86
N TYR A 160 -4.48 10.00 4.71
CA TYR A 160 -5.60 9.54 5.54
C TYR A 160 -5.69 10.25 6.89
N THR A 161 -4.61 10.88 7.38
CA THR A 161 -4.54 11.37 8.77
C THR A 161 -4.10 12.83 8.92
N SER A 162 -3.60 13.48 7.88
CA SER A 162 -3.33 14.93 7.91
C SER A 162 -4.64 15.71 8.13
N PRO A 163 -4.74 16.61 9.12
CA PRO A 163 -5.93 17.43 9.35
C PRO A 163 -6.23 18.39 8.20
N ARG A 164 -5.23 18.65 7.34
CA ARG A 164 -5.36 19.47 6.12
C ARG A 164 -5.71 18.65 4.87
N SER A 165 -5.81 17.33 4.99
CA SER A 165 -6.13 16.48 3.84
C SER A 165 -7.57 16.69 3.40
N ARG A 166 -7.75 16.95 2.11
CA ARG A 166 -9.06 17.08 1.44
C ARG A 166 -9.47 15.78 0.72
N SER A 167 -8.68 14.71 0.89
CA SER A 167 -8.94 13.38 0.35
C SER A 167 -10.35 12.88 0.75
N GLU A 168 -11.01 12.17 -0.17
CA GLU A 168 -12.24 11.46 0.12
C GLU A 168 -12.00 10.33 1.15
N LEU A 169 -10.86 9.63 1.07
CA LEU A 169 -10.48 8.58 2.03
C LEU A 169 -10.37 9.10 3.45
N ARG A 170 -9.74 10.28 3.64
CA ARG A 170 -9.66 10.95 4.95
C ARG A 170 -11.05 11.10 5.58
N ARG A 171 -12.00 11.65 4.81
CA ARG A 171 -13.38 11.86 5.29
C ARG A 171 -14.07 10.55 5.65
N LEU A 172 -13.91 9.50 4.83
CA LEU A 172 -14.52 8.20 5.10
C LEU A 172 -13.95 7.53 6.35
N ILE A 173 -12.66 7.72 6.63
CA ILE A 173 -12.00 7.22 7.84
C ILE A 173 -12.49 8.00 9.07
N ASP A 174 -12.59 9.33 8.98
CA ASP A 174 -13.16 10.15 10.06
C ASP A 174 -14.63 9.77 10.34
N ASP A 175 -15.45 9.58 9.29
CA ASP A 175 -16.84 9.11 9.39
C ASP A 175 -16.94 7.73 10.07
N SER A 176 -15.89 6.93 9.99
CA SER A 176 -15.78 5.60 10.60
C SER A 176 -15.15 5.62 12.00
N GLY A 177 -15.09 6.80 12.64
CA GLY A 177 -14.55 6.95 14.00
C GLY A 177 -13.02 7.01 14.06
N GLY A 178 -12.36 7.23 12.93
CA GLY A 178 -10.90 7.27 12.85
C GLY A 178 -10.24 5.91 12.61
N ASP A 179 -11.01 4.90 12.20
CA ASP A 179 -10.50 3.56 11.89
C ASP A 179 -10.56 3.28 10.38
N TYR A 180 -9.46 2.77 9.83
CA TYR A 180 -9.39 2.35 8.43
C TYR A 180 -9.97 0.96 8.23
N SER A 181 -10.82 0.84 7.20
CA SER A 181 -11.28 -0.44 6.68
C SER A 181 -11.06 -0.48 5.17
N TYR A 182 -10.18 -1.37 4.71
CA TYR A 182 -9.91 -1.68 3.31
C TYR A 182 -11.21 -1.99 2.56
N TRP A 183 -12.11 -2.73 3.20
CA TRP A 183 -13.38 -3.15 2.61
C TRP A 183 -14.35 -1.99 2.47
N GLU A 184 -14.54 -1.19 3.53
CA GLU A 184 -15.50 -0.10 3.51
C GLU A 184 -15.03 1.07 2.63
N THR A 185 -13.78 1.47 2.78
CA THR A 185 -13.18 2.49 1.93
C THR A 185 -13.17 2.03 0.47
N GLY A 186 -12.84 0.76 0.20
CA GLY A 186 -12.92 0.19 -1.15
C GLY A 186 -14.32 0.14 -1.74
N ARG A 187 -15.37 0.05 -0.92
CA ARG A 187 -16.78 0.11 -1.37
C ARG A 187 -17.25 1.52 -1.67
N ARG A 188 -16.85 2.50 -0.86
CA ARG A 188 -17.46 3.83 -0.87
C ARG A 188 -16.67 4.87 -1.64
N THR A 189 -15.36 4.72 -1.70
CA THR A 189 -14.48 5.69 -2.35
C THR A 189 -14.65 5.63 -3.88
N SER A 190 -14.64 6.79 -4.53
CA SER A 190 -14.55 6.83 -5.99
C SER A 190 -13.29 6.14 -6.52
N LEU A 191 -13.38 5.51 -7.69
CA LEU A 191 -12.23 4.89 -8.35
C LEU A 191 -11.13 5.92 -8.63
N ARG A 192 -11.50 7.17 -8.96
CA ARG A 192 -10.56 8.27 -9.17
C ARG A 192 -9.69 8.51 -7.94
N GLU A 193 -10.30 8.61 -6.76
CA GLU A 193 -9.56 8.78 -5.51
C GLU A 193 -8.64 7.60 -5.24
N LEU A 194 -9.11 6.36 -5.46
CA LEU A 194 -8.27 5.18 -5.26
C LEU A 194 -7.05 5.14 -6.20
N ILE A 195 -7.23 5.49 -7.48
CA ILE A 195 -6.13 5.55 -8.45
C ILE A 195 -5.13 6.65 -8.08
N VAL A 196 -5.62 7.83 -7.67
CA VAL A 196 -4.78 8.93 -7.21
C VAL A 196 -4.03 8.54 -5.93
N ASN A 197 -4.69 7.85 -5.00
CA ASN A 197 -4.11 7.34 -3.77
C ASN A 197 -2.88 6.46 -4.04
N GLU A 198 -3.04 5.41 -4.86
CA GLU A 198 -1.92 4.54 -5.25
C GLU A 198 -0.87 5.29 -6.05
N GLY A 199 -1.28 6.20 -6.95
CA GLY A 199 -0.37 7.00 -7.75
C GLY A 199 0.57 7.86 -6.91
N LEU A 200 0.03 8.54 -5.90
CA LEU A 200 0.80 9.35 -4.96
C LEU A 200 1.80 8.49 -4.17
N ALA A 201 1.36 7.31 -3.71
CA ALA A 201 2.20 6.38 -2.98
C ALA A 201 3.36 5.83 -3.83
N VAL A 202 3.10 5.44 -5.08
CA VAL A 202 4.15 5.03 -6.04
C VAL A 202 5.16 6.16 -6.26
N GLN A 203 4.69 7.39 -6.46
CA GLN A 203 5.60 8.52 -6.69
C GLN A 203 6.40 8.88 -5.43
N LEU A 204 5.82 8.75 -4.23
CA LEU A 204 6.55 9.04 -3.00
C LEU A 204 7.63 7.99 -2.75
N ALA A 205 7.32 6.73 -3.04
CA ALA A 205 8.30 5.64 -3.00
C ALA A 205 9.52 5.94 -3.90
N ARG A 206 9.30 6.52 -5.10
CA ARG A 206 10.39 6.99 -5.98
C ARG A 206 11.22 8.11 -5.36
N ALA A 207 10.57 9.07 -4.71
CA ALA A 207 11.26 10.20 -4.08
C ALA A 207 12.06 9.79 -2.84
N VAL A 208 11.55 8.86 -2.04
CA VAL A 208 12.16 8.39 -0.78
C VAL A 208 13.30 7.39 -1.03
N SER A 209 13.18 6.57 -2.06
CA SER A 209 14.13 5.51 -2.42
C SER A 209 14.36 5.50 -3.94
N PRO A 210 15.17 6.43 -4.49
CA PRO A 210 15.42 6.51 -5.93
C PRO A 210 16.38 5.42 -6.42
N GLY A 211 16.36 5.15 -7.74
CA GLY A 211 17.34 4.29 -8.40
C GLY A 211 16.88 2.85 -8.65
N HIS A 212 15.67 2.47 -8.24
CA HIS A 212 15.09 1.18 -8.56
C HIS A 212 14.51 1.15 -9.97
N PRO A 213 14.45 -0.02 -10.62
CA PRO A 213 13.69 -0.17 -11.85
C PRO A 213 12.19 0.15 -11.68
N GLU A 214 11.57 0.70 -12.73
CA GLU A 214 10.17 1.16 -12.72
C GLU A 214 9.14 0.13 -12.24
N TRP A 215 9.36 -1.16 -12.52
CA TRP A 215 8.43 -2.20 -12.11
C TRP A 215 8.43 -2.45 -10.60
N GLU A 216 9.50 -2.09 -9.88
CA GLU A 216 9.60 -2.30 -8.42
C GLU A 216 8.75 -1.27 -7.67
N TYR A 217 8.74 -0.01 -8.11
CA TYR A 217 7.86 1.02 -7.56
C TYR A 217 6.37 0.68 -7.70
N LEU A 218 6.02 -0.12 -8.70
CA LEU A 218 4.65 -0.57 -8.97
C LEU A 218 4.34 -1.92 -8.28
N GLY A 219 5.33 -2.56 -7.65
CA GLY A 219 5.19 -3.91 -7.11
C GLY A 219 4.86 -4.96 -8.18
N PHE A 220 5.39 -4.79 -9.40
CA PHE A 220 5.16 -5.66 -10.55
C PHE A 220 6.33 -6.60 -10.83
N GLY A 221 6.02 -7.76 -11.40
CA GLY A 221 7.02 -8.53 -12.13
C GLY A 221 7.37 -7.85 -13.47
N ARG A 222 8.62 -7.97 -13.92
CA ARG A 222 9.10 -7.34 -15.18
C ARG A 222 8.20 -7.59 -16.40
N ARG A 223 7.64 -8.80 -16.55
CA ARG A 223 6.72 -9.14 -17.65
C ARG A 223 5.36 -8.44 -17.50
N GLN A 224 4.84 -8.35 -16.27
CA GLN A 224 3.59 -7.63 -16.00
C GLN A 224 3.75 -6.15 -16.33
N TYR A 225 4.85 -5.53 -15.89
CA TYR A 225 5.16 -4.14 -16.22
C TYR A 225 5.20 -3.90 -17.73
N ALA A 226 5.94 -4.71 -18.49
CA ALA A 226 6.00 -4.58 -19.94
C ALA A 226 4.61 -4.67 -20.59
N ARG A 227 3.76 -5.59 -20.10
CA ARG A 227 2.40 -5.75 -20.61
C ARG A 227 1.48 -4.59 -20.23
N VAL A 228 1.58 -4.05 -19.02
CA VAL A 228 0.82 -2.87 -18.60
C VAL A 228 1.21 -1.65 -19.42
N ALA A 229 2.52 -1.44 -19.63
CA ALA A 229 3.03 -0.34 -20.43
C ALA A 229 2.56 -0.42 -21.89
N GLU A 230 2.59 -1.61 -22.49
CA GLU A 230 2.08 -1.86 -23.85
C GLU A 230 0.57 -1.54 -23.95
N LEU A 231 -0.22 -1.91 -22.94
CA LEU A 231 -1.67 -1.73 -22.94
C LEU A 231 -2.13 -0.39 -22.34
N ALA A 232 -1.23 0.51 -21.97
CA ALA A 232 -1.58 1.74 -21.25
C ALA A 232 -2.70 2.56 -21.94
N PRO A 233 -2.70 2.80 -23.27
CA PRO A 233 -3.79 3.53 -23.92
C PRO A 233 -5.15 2.83 -23.83
N ILE A 234 -5.16 1.50 -23.80
CA ILE A 234 -6.39 0.70 -23.65
C ILE A 234 -6.89 0.80 -22.22
N ILE A 235 -5.98 0.65 -21.24
CA ILE A 235 -6.29 0.77 -19.81
C ILE A 235 -6.85 2.16 -19.49
N SER A 236 -6.22 3.24 -19.98
CA SER A 236 -6.70 4.61 -19.77
C SER A 236 -8.12 4.82 -20.27
N ARG A 237 -8.44 4.32 -21.48
CA ARG A 237 -9.80 4.42 -22.04
C ARG A 237 -10.82 3.59 -21.26
N ALA A 238 -10.44 2.40 -20.81
CA ALA A 238 -11.31 1.53 -20.03
C ALA A 238 -11.64 2.12 -18.65
N ILE A 239 -10.68 2.78 -18.01
CA ILE A 239 -10.84 3.39 -16.68
C ILE A 239 -11.69 4.65 -16.71
N GLU A 240 -11.59 5.50 -17.75
CA GLU A 240 -12.24 6.81 -17.78
C GLU A 240 -13.74 6.82 -17.41
N PRO A 241 -14.61 5.95 -17.97
CA PRO A 241 -16.04 5.93 -17.60
C PRO A 241 -16.27 5.51 -16.15
N ASP A 242 -15.37 4.72 -15.56
CA ASP A 242 -15.49 4.18 -14.20
C ASP A 242 -14.97 5.17 -13.13
N LEU A 243 -14.20 6.21 -13.50
CA LEU A 243 -13.49 7.08 -12.54
C LEU A 243 -14.41 7.72 -11.49
N ALA A 244 -15.62 8.13 -11.89
CA ALA A 244 -16.58 8.76 -10.97
C ALA A 244 -17.35 7.74 -10.12
N GLY A 245 -17.32 6.46 -10.49
CA GLY A 245 -18.03 5.40 -9.78
C GLY A 245 -17.32 4.98 -8.50
N SER A 246 -18.09 4.39 -7.58
CA SER A 246 -17.58 3.70 -6.39
C SER A 246 -18.05 2.25 -6.40
N GLY A 247 -17.37 1.41 -5.62
CA GLY A 247 -17.76 0.03 -5.42
C GLY A 247 -16.56 -0.90 -5.36
N LEU A 248 -16.65 -1.92 -4.50
CA LEU A 248 -15.56 -2.86 -4.27
C LEU A 248 -15.11 -3.54 -5.57
N GLY A 249 -16.04 -3.84 -6.48
CA GLY A 249 -15.73 -4.41 -7.79
C GLY A 249 -14.79 -3.55 -8.64
N LEU A 250 -14.90 -2.21 -8.56
CA LEU A 250 -14.01 -1.29 -9.27
C LEU A 250 -12.60 -1.30 -8.66
N ARG A 251 -12.49 -1.20 -7.33
CA ARG A 251 -11.20 -1.33 -6.62
C ARG A 251 -10.52 -2.65 -6.99
N LEU A 252 -11.25 -3.77 -6.85
CA LEU A 252 -10.72 -5.10 -7.12
C LEU A 252 -10.27 -5.26 -8.58
N ARG A 253 -11.05 -4.77 -9.55
CA ARG A 253 -10.71 -4.86 -10.99
C ARG A 253 -9.38 -4.18 -11.31
N TYR A 254 -9.18 -2.96 -10.81
CA TYR A 254 -8.07 -2.11 -11.26
C TYR A 254 -6.86 -2.11 -10.33
N LEU A 255 -7.03 -2.39 -9.04
CA LEU A 255 -6.00 -2.20 -8.01
C LEU A 255 -5.64 -3.47 -7.23
N SER A 256 -6.35 -4.58 -7.43
CA SER A 256 -6.05 -5.84 -6.74
C SER A 256 -5.47 -6.91 -7.67
N GLY A 257 -4.69 -7.83 -7.10
CA GLY A 257 -4.27 -9.07 -7.74
C GLY A 257 -5.28 -10.21 -7.50
N GLY A 258 -5.16 -11.29 -8.26
CA GLY A 258 -5.95 -12.52 -8.04
C GLY A 258 -7.40 -12.48 -8.53
N MET A 259 -7.80 -11.43 -9.25
CA MET A 259 -9.11 -11.35 -9.88
C MET A 259 -9.20 -12.25 -11.12
N SER A 260 -10.34 -12.90 -11.29
CA SER A 260 -10.60 -13.76 -12.45
C SER A 260 -10.48 -12.98 -13.76
N VAL A 261 -10.16 -13.68 -14.85
CA VAL A 261 -10.06 -13.08 -16.19
C VAL A 261 -11.36 -12.36 -16.56
N GLY A 262 -12.52 -12.95 -16.26
CA GLY A 262 -13.83 -12.35 -16.52
C GLY A 262 -14.05 -11.04 -15.77
N ALA A 263 -13.65 -10.97 -14.49
CA ALA A 263 -13.79 -9.75 -13.69
C ALA A 263 -12.93 -8.58 -14.20
N ARG A 264 -11.84 -8.89 -14.92
CA ARG A 264 -10.90 -7.93 -15.52
C ARG A 264 -11.12 -7.69 -17.02
N THR A 265 -12.15 -8.29 -17.62
CA THR A 265 -12.44 -8.08 -19.03
C THR A 265 -13.32 -6.84 -19.22
N VAL A 266 -12.83 -5.86 -19.97
CA VAL A 266 -13.56 -4.63 -20.33
C VAL A 266 -13.48 -4.49 -21.85
N ASP A 267 -14.63 -4.33 -22.51
CA ASP A 267 -14.74 -4.22 -23.97
C ASP A 267 -13.97 -5.30 -24.75
N GLY A 268 -14.02 -6.55 -24.25
CA GLY A 268 -13.34 -7.70 -24.85
C GLY A 268 -11.82 -7.74 -24.63
N GLN A 269 -11.25 -6.80 -23.88
CA GLN A 269 -9.83 -6.76 -23.51
C GLN A 269 -9.64 -7.19 -22.05
N VAL A 270 -8.72 -8.11 -21.81
CA VAL A 270 -8.34 -8.52 -20.45
C VAL A 270 -7.30 -7.54 -19.93
N LEU A 271 -7.70 -6.72 -18.95
CA LEU A 271 -6.81 -5.74 -18.34
C LEU A 271 -5.81 -6.45 -17.40
N PRO A 272 -4.52 -6.10 -17.43
CA PRO A 272 -3.56 -6.64 -16.46
C PRO A 272 -3.95 -6.30 -15.02
N GLU A 273 -3.61 -7.20 -14.09
CA GLU A 273 -3.84 -6.98 -12.66
C GLU A 273 -3.09 -5.74 -12.16
N ARG A 274 -3.71 -5.04 -11.21
CA ARG A 274 -3.15 -3.82 -10.58
C ARG A 274 -2.79 -2.70 -11.57
N SER A 275 -3.33 -2.73 -12.79
CA SER A 275 -3.01 -1.75 -13.84
C SER A 275 -3.32 -0.29 -13.46
N GLY A 276 -4.22 -0.06 -12.49
CA GLY A 276 -4.50 1.27 -11.96
C GLY A 276 -3.30 1.94 -11.27
N TYR A 277 -2.34 1.19 -10.74
CA TYR A 277 -1.10 1.74 -10.16
C TYR A 277 -0.28 2.50 -11.21
N PHE A 278 -0.15 1.91 -12.41
CA PHE A 278 0.60 2.50 -13.50
C PHE A 278 -0.05 3.80 -14.00
N ILE A 279 -1.36 3.78 -14.18
CA ILE A 279 -2.13 4.97 -14.61
C ILE A 279 -2.11 6.05 -13.52
N GLY A 280 -2.31 5.66 -12.27
CA GLY A 280 -2.27 6.58 -11.12
C GLY A 280 -0.92 7.27 -11.01
N ALA A 281 0.19 6.54 -11.12
CA ALA A 281 1.52 7.11 -11.01
C ALA A 281 1.77 8.21 -12.06
N GLN A 282 1.33 8.00 -13.32
CA GLN A 282 1.45 9.00 -14.39
C GLN A 282 0.52 10.21 -14.15
N LEU A 283 -0.69 9.95 -13.67
CA LEU A 283 -1.72 10.97 -13.47
C LEU A 283 -1.31 12.02 -12.45
N VAL A 284 -0.66 11.62 -11.35
CA VAL A 284 -0.35 12.52 -10.23
C VAL A 284 0.95 13.31 -10.43
N GLU A 285 1.80 12.91 -11.38
CA GLU A 285 3.14 13.49 -11.60
C GLU A 285 3.09 15.00 -11.84
N TYR A 286 2.16 15.46 -12.68
CA TYR A 286 1.99 16.88 -12.97
C TYR A 286 1.62 17.71 -11.73
N ALA A 287 0.78 17.15 -10.86
CA ALA A 287 0.35 17.83 -9.63
C ALA A 287 1.51 17.98 -8.64
N ILE A 288 2.32 16.92 -8.48
CA ILE A 288 3.52 16.96 -7.64
C ILE A 288 4.52 17.98 -8.21
N ALA A 289 4.75 17.98 -9.51
CA ALA A 289 5.68 18.91 -10.16
C ALA A 289 5.21 20.37 -10.07
N GLU A 290 3.91 20.64 -10.22
CA GLU A 290 3.36 22.01 -10.17
C GLU A 290 3.27 22.56 -8.73
N ARG A 291 2.93 21.72 -7.75
CA ARG A 291 2.51 22.18 -6.40
C ARG A 291 3.31 21.61 -5.24
N GLY A 292 4.19 20.65 -5.49
CA GLY A 292 5.00 19.97 -4.48
C GLY A 292 4.23 18.90 -3.69
N TRP A 293 4.99 18.11 -2.93
CA TRP A 293 4.52 16.96 -2.16
C TRP A 293 3.47 17.32 -1.10
N GLU A 294 3.75 18.34 -0.30
CA GLU A 294 2.90 18.73 0.82
C GLU A 294 1.46 19.08 0.37
N TRP A 295 1.33 19.73 -0.78
CA TRP A 295 0.03 20.04 -1.39
C TRP A 295 -0.58 18.79 -2.03
N ALA A 296 0.18 18.07 -2.87
CA ALA A 296 -0.34 16.97 -3.67
C ALA A 296 -0.93 15.85 -2.80
N ILE A 297 -0.25 15.48 -1.71
CA ILE A 297 -0.73 14.39 -0.84
C ILE A 297 -2.06 14.72 -0.15
N ARG A 298 -2.36 16.01 0.03
CA ARG A 298 -3.55 16.55 0.72
C ARG A 298 -4.65 17.02 -0.24
N ALA A 299 -4.38 17.10 -1.53
CA ALA A 299 -5.35 17.57 -2.50
C ALA A 299 -6.45 16.52 -2.77
N THR A 300 -7.62 16.99 -3.21
CA THR A 300 -8.66 16.08 -3.71
C THR A 300 -8.20 15.43 -5.01
N ALA A 301 -8.73 14.25 -5.33
CA ALA A 301 -8.43 13.61 -6.60
C ALA A 301 -8.90 14.43 -7.81
N GLU A 302 -9.97 15.22 -7.68
CA GLU A 302 -10.43 16.18 -8.69
C GLU A 302 -9.41 17.28 -8.94
N GLU A 303 -8.83 17.87 -7.88
CA GLU A 303 -7.80 18.91 -8.01
C GLU A 303 -6.57 18.39 -8.77
N ILE A 304 -6.12 17.18 -8.41
CA ILE A 304 -4.96 16.51 -9.02
C ILE A 304 -5.24 16.18 -10.49
N THR A 305 -6.37 15.53 -10.77
CA THR A 305 -6.74 15.14 -12.14
C THR A 305 -7.00 16.34 -13.05
N ALA A 306 -7.50 17.46 -12.51
CA ALA A 306 -7.66 18.70 -13.27
C ALA A 306 -6.31 19.28 -13.72
N ILE A 307 -5.25 19.19 -12.91
CA ILE A 307 -3.91 19.60 -13.31
C ILE A 307 -3.42 18.74 -14.48
N ALA A 308 -3.52 17.41 -14.35
CA ALA A 308 -3.08 16.48 -15.39
C ALA A 308 -3.81 16.70 -16.74
N ARG A 309 -5.13 16.94 -16.69
CA ARG A 309 -5.93 17.25 -17.88
C ARG A 309 -5.46 18.53 -18.58
N ARG A 310 -5.15 19.60 -17.83
CA ARG A 310 -4.60 20.84 -18.40
C ARG A 310 -3.22 20.66 -19.01
N ALA A 311 -2.37 19.84 -18.39
CA ALA A 311 -1.03 19.56 -18.91
C ALA A 311 -1.08 18.72 -20.20
N THR A 312 -2.01 17.77 -20.28
CA THR A 312 -2.17 16.88 -21.45
C THR A 312 -2.91 17.57 -22.61
N PHE A 313 -3.87 18.44 -22.30
CA PHE A 313 -4.65 19.20 -23.27
C PHE A 313 -4.63 20.70 -22.90
N PRO A 314 -3.53 21.42 -23.23
CA PRO A 314 -3.48 22.85 -22.98
C PRO A 314 -4.60 23.55 -23.76
N PRO A 315 -5.32 24.52 -23.17
CA PRO A 315 -6.34 25.26 -23.90
C PRO A 315 -5.72 25.87 -25.15
N LEU A 316 -6.40 25.73 -26.29
CA LEU A 316 -6.03 26.39 -27.53
C LEU A 316 -5.87 27.88 -27.23
N ARG A 317 -4.64 28.40 -27.29
CA ARG A 317 -4.42 29.84 -27.32
C ARG A 317 -5.08 30.35 -28.59
N ILE A 318 -6.29 30.89 -28.47
CA ILE A 318 -6.82 31.77 -29.50
C ILE A 318 -5.82 32.93 -29.52
N ALA A 319 -5.04 33.00 -30.59
CA ALA A 319 -4.17 34.13 -30.83
C ALA A 319 -5.08 35.37 -30.85
N GLU A 320 -4.99 36.21 -29.83
CA GLU A 320 -5.50 37.56 -29.91
C GLU A 320 -4.74 38.21 -31.07
N SER A 321 -5.43 38.33 -32.20
CA SER A 321 -4.97 39.11 -33.34
C SER A 321 -4.78 40.55 -32.89
N ALA A 322 -3.60 41.08 -33.21
CA ALA A 322 -3.15 42.46 -33.02
C ALA A 322 -4.19 43.53 -33.42
#